data_AF-A0A7X3W7G2-F1
#
_entry.id   AF-A0A7X3W7G2-F1
#
_cell.length_a   1.000
_cell.length_b   1.000
_cell.length_c   1.000
_cell.angle_alpha   90.00
_cell.angle_beta   90.00
_cell.angle_gamma   90.00
#
_symmetry.space_group_name_H-M   'P 1'
#
loop_
_entity.id
_entity.type
_entity.pdbx_description
1 polymer ?
#
loop_
_entity_poly.entity_id
_entity_poly.type
_entity_poly.pdbx_seq_one_letter_code
_entity_poly.pdbx_strand_id
1 'polypeptide(L)'
;MSGGRYTIVLAVILGLLAAVFFLFVLEEEEVAVAERVFELNAEEVVEIRVAVDGAVTTLEKVPLEGWVITDPVRYAADPDIVVTLLREFSALSPARTIADSAEVLSEYGLERPSASVEVIRGLDTPMVLLLGDVNPTGAAHYAVEQGTRQVFLISTQINGNLRKTTDALRDRRLMRVEQDEVEEIVLEKGGRRVVLRLDPFGTWRVEAPYRLPAERDEVINALGTIINATAIAFIDDAPSSLAGYGLADPVMTATVKSGDGSVLHTLSLGNEEMGQVYAMTSERRNVYSVSTSITRQLDREPDFYRRLTAFDFQSYRVPTFSMNIGDENVTLVKHAFEDWRMTSPYALRANDQFITAMLDSLEIMRVRDHIPATAANSAAYGFEQPVARLSLTIDDRVNLQEILVGTDSGDGLYTYVMDPAEEWIYAVDATSLRRMPGSAIELRDNKILRFKGYEVHMFEVVTPDDRLRVRRDQKQRVVWKLEEPSTGDADAISVGRAFSELDSLYSEAFVTADPEADLATFGLDRPVMELTLQVGGRDNVPEERISLLVGSSLPGDESLVYVKQRNSPVVSLARAGFIARINEMVAQTSKS
;
A
#
# COMPACT_ATOMS: atom_id res chain seq x y z
N MET A 1 -17.06 -18.19 62.82
CA MET A 1 -17.03 -16.73 62.60
C MET A 1 -15.59 -16.24 62.74
N SER A 2 -14.82 -16.07 61.65
CA SER A 2 -13.48 -15.47 61.71
C SER A 2 -12.95 -14.86 60.39
N GLY A 3 -13.77 -14.77 59.33
CA GLY A 3 -13.34 -14.18 58.04
C GLY A 3 -13.46 -12.65 57.94
N GLY A 4 -14.26 -12.01 58.80
CA GLY A 4 -14.53 -10.57 58.69
C GLY A 4 -13.38 -9.66 59.15
N ARG A 5 -12.53 -10.13 60.08
CA ARG A 5 -11.48 -9.29 60.68
C ARG A 5 -10.28 -9.07 59.75
N TYR A 6 -9.88 -10.09 58.99
CA TYR A 6 -8.75 -9.98 58.05
C TYR A 6 -9.09 -9.12 56.83
N THR A 7 -10.34 -9.14 56.39
CA THR A 7 -10.82 -8.36 55.24
C THR A 7 -10.79 -6.85 55.53
N ILE A 8 -11.13 -6.44 56.75
CA ILE A 8 -11.10 -5.03 57.17
C ILE A 8 -9.64 -4.54 57.29
N VAL A 9 -8.75 -5.35 57.86
CA VAL A 9 -7.33 -4.99 57.97
C VAL A 9 -6.69 -4.86 56.58
N LEU A 10 -7.00 -5.76 55.66
CA LEU A 10 -6.48 -5.70 54.29
C LEU A 10 -6.99 -4.46 53.55
N ALA A 11 -8.27 -4.10 53.70
CA ALA A 11 -8.83 -2.90 53.10
C ALA A 11 -8.20 -1.61 53.63
N VAL A 12 -7.88 -1.56 54.93
CA VAL A 12 -7.18 -0.42 55.54
C VAL A 12 -5.73 -0.32 55.04
N ILE A 13 -5.03 -1.45 54.89
CA ILE A 13 -3.66 -1.46 54.34
C ILE A 13 -3.67 -1.06 52.87
N LEU A 14 -4.61 -1.55 52.06
CA LEU A 14 -4.76 -1.14 50.66
C LEU A 14 -5.14 0.33 50.54
N GLY A 15 -5.99 0.85 51.43
CA GLY A 15 -6.33 2.27 51.49
C GLY A 15 -5.13 3.13 51.87
N LEU A 16 -4.28 2.68 52.81
CA LEU A 16 -3.03 3.35 53.17
C LEU A 16 -1.99 3.27 52.06
N LEU A 17 -1.83 2.13 51.39
CA LEU A 17 -0.93 1.99 50.25
C LEU A 17 -1.41 2.81 49.04
N ALA A 18 -2.72 2.86 48.80
CA ALA A 18 -3.30 3.73 47.78
C ALA A 18 -3.12 5.20 48.15
N ALA A 19 -3.26 5.58 49.42
CA ALA A 19 -3.02 6.95 49.89
C ALA A 19 -1.54 7.33 49.83
N VAL A 20 -0.62 6.42 50.15
CA VAL A 20 0.83 6.63 50.00
C VAL A 20 1.20 6.69 48.53
N PHE A 21 0.64 5.81 47.69
CA PHE A 21 0.81 5.88 46.23
C PHE A 21 0.25 7.19 45.68
N PHE A 22 -0.92 7.64 46.11
CA PHE A 22 -1.49 8.92 45.70
C PHE A 22 -0.64 10.10 46.21
N LEU A 23 -0.12 10.05 47.44
CA LEU A 23 0.72 11.10 48.00
C LEU A 23 2.13 11.14 47.39
N PHE A 24 2.66 10.03 46.86
CA PHE A 24 3.99 9.96 46.23
C PHE A 24 3.97 10.00 44.69
N VAL A 25 2.85 9.66 44.04
CA VAL A 25 2.72 9.62 42.57
C VAL A 25 1.89 10.80 42.03
N LEU A 26 1.11 11.47 42.89
CA LEU A 26 0.46 12.76 42.60
C LEU A 26 1.00 13.89 43.48
N GLU A 27 2.18 13.71 44.09
CA GLU A 27 3.05 14.86 44.31
C GLU A 27 3.35 15.36 42.89
N GLU A 28 2.78 16.50 42.59
CA GLU A 28 2.72 17.12 41.28
C GLU A 28 4.08 16.95 40.57
N GLU A 29 4.08 16.43 39.34
CA GLU A 29 4.87 17.11 38.32
C GLU A 29 4.29 18.54 38.27
N GLU A 30 4.65 19.39 39.24
CA GLU A 30 4.86 20.79 38.96
C GLU A 30 5.82 20.71 37.79
N VAL A 31 5.29 20.91 36.58
CA VAL A 31 6.12 21.22 35.43
C VAL A 31 6.78 22.51 35.83
N ALA A 32 7.91 22.40 36.55
CA ALA A 32 8.75 23.50 36.93
C ALA A 32 8.96 24.23 35.61
N VAL A 33 8.48 25.47 35.53
CA VAL A 33 8.67 26.29 34.33
C VAL A 33 10.17 26.35 34.15
N ALA A 34 10.68 25.55 33.21
CA ALA A 34 12.10 25.39 33.03
C ALA A 34 12.67 26.78 32.80
N GLU A 35 13.57 27.21 33.70
CA GLU A 35 14.23 28.51 33.59
C GLU A 35 14.92 28.54 32.23
N ARG A 36 14.43 29.41 31.34
CA ARG A 36 14.99 29.58 30.00
C ARG A 36 16.11 30.60 30.08
N VAL A 37 17.20 30.30 29.38
CA VAL A 37 18.33 31.25 29.22
C VAL A 37 17.90 32.44 28.36
N PHE A 38 17.09 32.20 27.33
CA PHE A 38 16.62 33.24 26.40
C PHE A 38 15.10 33.20 26.23
N GLU A 39 14.48 34.38 26.23
CA GLU A 39 13.10 34.56 25.77
C GLU A 39 13.06 34.75 24.26
N LEU A 40 13.13 33.66 23.51
CA LEU A 40 13.18 33.68 22.04
C LEU A 40 11.89 33.16 21.40
N ASN A 41 11.24 34.00 20.58
CA ASN A 41 10.29 33.57 19.55
C ASN A 41 11.03 33.31 18.23
N ALA A 42 11.07 32.05 17.78
CA ALA A 42 11.83 31.64 16.59
C ALA A 42 11.33 32.29 15.29
N GLU A 43 10.07 32.73 15.22
CA GLU A 43 9.50 33.33 14.00
C GLU A 43 10.06 34.74 13.72
N GLU A 44 10.48 35.45 14.77
CA GLU A 44 11.04 36.80 14.72
C GLU A 44 12.52 36.83 14.30
N VAL A 45 13.17 35.67 14.24
CA VAL A 45 14.59 35.59 13.90
C VAL A 45 14.78 35.86 12.40
N VAL A 46 15.70 36.78 12.10
CA VAL A 46 16.05 37.17 10.73
C VAL A 46 17.48 36.77 10.36
N GLU A 47 18.37 36.63 11.35
CA GLU A 47 19.76 36.27 11.13
C GLU A 47 20.29 35.40 12.28
N ILE A 48 21.15 34.44 11.95
CA ILE A 48 21.85 33.58 12.90
C ILE A 48 23.34 33.61 12.52
N ARG A 49 24.22 33.84 13.49
CA ARG A 49 25.66 33.65 13.31
C ARG A 49 26.16 32.52 14.18
N VAL A 50 26.82 31.55 13.55
CA VAL A 50 27.45 30.43 14.24
C VAL A 50 28.95 30.54 14.04
N ALA A 51 29.67 30.70 15.15
CA ALA A 51 31.13 30.66 15.14
C ALA A 51 31.60 29.32 15.71
N VAL A 52 32.52 28.64 15.04
CA VAL A 52 33.15 27.39 15.50
C VAL A 52 34.62 27.43 15.15
N ASP A 53 35.49 27.29 16.15
CA ASP A 53 36.94 27.23 16.01
C ASP A 53 37.54 28.38 15.17
N GLY A 54 36.93 29.57 15.29
CA GLY A 54 37.33 30.80 14.58
C GLY A 54 36.70 31.00 13.20
N ALA A 55 36.03 29.99 12.64
CA ALA A 55 35.22 30.14 11.42
C ALA A 55 33.83 30.67 11.78
N VAL A 56 33.37 31.70 11.08
CA VAL A 56 32.03 32.29 11.27
C VAL A 56 31.17 31.94 10.08
N THR A 57 29.93 31.52 10.33
CA THR A 57 28.90 31.31 9.32
C THR A 57 27.72 32.20 9.63
N THR A 58 27.31 33.02 8.67
CA THR A 58 26.13 33.88 8.79
C THR A 58 25.00 33.30 7.95
N LEU A 59 23.85 33.08 8.57
CA LEU A 59 22.61 32.68 7.91
C LEU A 59 21.61 33.82 7.99
N GLU A 60 21.00 34.17 6.88
CA GLU A 60 19.93 35.16 6.79
C GLU A 60 18.64 34.50 6.28
N LYS A 61 17.51 34.93 6.83
CA LYS A 61 16.19 34.52 6.38
C LYS A 61 15.79 35.39 5.17
N VAL A 62 15.96 34.85 3.97
CA VAL A 62 15.67 35.52 2.71
C VAL A 62 14.22 35.21 2.28
N PRO A 63 13.42 36.23 1.91
CA PRO A 63 12.07 36.00 1.40
C PRO A 63 12.06 35.06 0.19
N LEU A 64 11.13 34.10 0.17
CA LEU A 64 10.95 33.06 -0.87
C LEU A 64 12.08 32.01 -0.97
N GLU A 65 13.32 32.34 -0.61
CA GLU A 65 14.45 31.39 -0.61
C GLU A 65 14.57 30.60 0.71
N GLY A 66 14.06 31.15 1.83
CA GLY A 66 14.21 30.59 3.16
C GLY A 66 15.54 30.98 3.81
N TRP A 67 16.10 30.09 4.64
CA TRP A 67 17.40 30.34 5.26
C TRP A 67 18.54 30.15 4.27
N VAL A 68 19.38 31.16 4.14
CA VAL A 68 20.52 31.18 3.21
C VAL A 68 21.77 31.54 4.00
N ILE A 69 22.82 30.73 3.86
CA ILE A 69 24.17 31.12 4.31
C ILE A 69 24.62 32.26 3.40
N THR A 70 24.96 33.42 3.95
CA THR A 70 25.44 34.60 3.20
C THR A 70 26.95 34.78 3.29
N ASP A 71 27.57 34.27 4.36
CA ASP A 71 29.02 34.28 4.59
C ASP A 71 29.45 32.96 5.25
N PRO A 72 30.58 32.33 4.84
CA PRO A 72 31.58 32.79 3.86
C PRO A 72 31.19 32.56 2.39
N VAL A 73 30.04 31.95 2.14
CA VAL A 73 29.63 31.46 0.83
C VAL A 73 28.12 31.51 0.72
N ARG A 74 27.62 32.13 -0.36
CA ARG A 74 26.17 32.18 -0.59
C ARG A 74 25.63 30.80 -0.96
N TYR A 75 24.91 30.14 -0.06
CA TYR A 75 24.35 28.81 -0.30
C TYR A 75 23.10 28.56 0.56
N ALA A 76 22.15 27.76 0.06
CA ALA A 76 20.93 27.44 0.83
C ALA A 76 21.27 26.67 2.11
N ALA A 77 20.72 27.08 3.25
CA ALA A 77 20.87 26.34 4.49
C ALA A 77 19.87 25.18 4.56
N ASP A 78 20.24 24.12 5.25
CA ASP A 78 19.35 23.01 5.53
C ASP A 78 18.24 23.47 6.51
N PRO A 79 16.96 23.44 6.10
CA PRO A 79 15.87 23.97 6.92
C PRO A 79 15.69 23.19 8.22
N ASP A 80 15.89 21.88 8.23
CA ASP A 80 15.69 21.03 9.40
C ASP A 80 16.78 21.28 10.45
N ILE A 81 18.02 21.51 9.99
CA ILE A 81 19.14 21.86 10.86
C ILE A 81 18.92 23.24 11.48
N VAL A 82 18.46 24.23 10.70
CA VAL A 82 18.18 25.58 11.22
C VAL A 82 17.02 25.56 12.21
N VAL A 83 15.93 24.85 11.92
CA VAL A 83 14.79 24.68 12.84
C VAL A 83 15.24 24.02 14.14
N THR A 84 16.07 22.98 14.04
CA THR A 84 16.64 22.32 15.23
C THR A 84 17.50 23.27 16.04
N LEU A 85 18.40 24.02 15.41
CA LEU A 85 19.26 25.00 16.09
C LEU A 85 18.42 26.05 16.84
N LEU A 86 17.42 26.64 16.18
CA LEU A 86 16.54 27.65 16.79
C LEU A 86 15.71 27.08 17.94
N ARG A 87 15.23 25.84 17.80
CA ARG A 87 14.49 25.16 18.87
C ARG A 87 15.38 24.92 20.10
N GLU A 88 16.60 24.41 19.91
CA GLU A 88 17.54 24.18 21.01
C GLU A 88 17.96 25.48 21.69
N PHE A 89 18.11 26.56 20.92
CA PHE A 89 18.42 27.88 21.45
C PHE A 89 17.25 28.46 22.26
N SER A 90 16.02 28.40 21.73
CA SER A 90 14.81 28.92 22.39
C SER A 90 14.41 28.11 23.63
N ALA A 91 14.60 26.80 23.59
CA ALA A 91 14.29 25.90 24.71
C ALA A 91 15.45 25.74 25.69
N LEU A 92 16.55 26.48 25.51
CA LEU A 92 17.76 26.31 26.31
C LEU A 92 17.47 26.59 27.78
N SER A 93 17.70 25.58 28.62
CA SER A 93 17.61 25.68 30.08
C SER A 93 18.92 25.22 30.72
N PRO A 94 19.41 25.88 31.78
CA PRO A 94 20.56 25.42 32.54
C PRO A 94 20.33 24.01 33.10
N ALA A 95 21.10 23.02 32.63
CA ALA A 95 21.03 21.67 33.23
C ALA A 95 21.53 21.70 34.69
N ARG A 96 22.50 22.58 34.96
CA ARG A 96 22.98 22.93 36.29
C ARG A 96 23.76 24.23 36.22
N THR A 97 23.45 25.17 37.10
CA THR A 97 24.29 26.37 37.30
C THR A 97 25.52 26.00 38.13
N ILE A 98 26.71 26.38 37.64
CA ILE A 98 28.01 26.09 38.24
C ILE A 98 28.52 27.30 39.03
N ALA A 99 28.26 28.50 38.53
CA ALA A 99 28.53 29.74 39.22
C ALA A 99 27.46 30.78 38.83
N ASP A 100 26.82 31.41 39.82
CA ASP A 100 25.88 32.51 39.58
C ASP A 100 26.60 33.77 39.07
N SER A 101 27.87 33.94 39.43
CA SER A 101 28.78 34.95 38.90
C SER A 101 30.22 34.44 39.00
N ALA A 102 30.77 33.92 37.90
CA ALA A 102 32.14 33.43 37.84
C ALA A 102 33.15 34.59 37.93
N GLU A 103 34.22 34.49 38.72
CA GLU A 103 35.29 35.50 38.76
C GLU A 103 36.20 35.43 37.53
N VAL A 104 36.41 34.23 36.99
CA VAL A 104 37.35 33.97 35.88
C VAL A 104 36.69 33.05 34.84
N LEU A 105 36.26 33.61 33.70
CA LEU A 105 35.61 32.84 32.63
C LEU A 105 36.57 31.92 31.85
N SER A 106 37.88 32.19 31.89
CA SER A 106 38.89 31.36 31.23
C SER A 106 39.00 29.96 31.81
N GLU A 107 38.62 29.75 33.08
CA GLU A 107 38.61 28.42 33.72
C GLU A 107 37.62 27.45 33.07
N TYR A 108 36.63 27.99 32.35
CA TYR A 108 35.58 27.23 31.65
C TYR A 108 35.74 27.28 30.12
N GLY A 109 36.84 27.85 29.62
CA GLY A 109 37.03 28.10 28.19
C GLY A 109 36.12 29.20 27.61
N LEU A 110 35.48 30.03 28.43
CA LEU A 110 34.46 31.00 27.99
C LEU A 110 34.98 32.41 27.69
N GLU A 111 36.24 32.72 28.04
CA GLU A 111 36.89 33.98 27.61
C GLU A 111 37.26 33.94 26.11
N ARG A 112 37.59 32.75 25.60
CA ARG A 112 37.84 32.47 24.17
C ARG A 112 37.09 31.20 23.78
N PRO A 113 35.75 31.29 23.66
CA PRO A 113 34.92 30.12 23.44
C PRO A 113 35.26 29.47 22.10
N SER A 114 35.27 28.14 22.08
CA SER A 114 35.51 27.37 20.85
C SER A 114 34.27 27.34 19.94
N ALA A 115 33.10 27.77 20.42
CA ALA A 115 31.96 28.09 19.58
C ALA A 115 31.04 29.14 20.21
N SER A 116 30.27 29.84 19.37
CA SER A 116 29.18 30.71 19.82
C SER A 116 28.02 30.68 18.84
N VAL A 117 26.82 30.91 19.35
CA VAL A 117 25.62 31.11 18.53
C VAL A 117 25.02 32.47 18.87
N GLU A 118 24.88 33.31 17.87
CA GLU A 118 24.25 34.63 17.93
C GLU A 118 22.94 34.58 17.13
N VAL A 119 21.84 35.01 17.74
CA VAL A 119 20.50 35.04 17.16
C VAL A 119 20.01 36.49 17.14
N ILE A 120 19.62 36.98 15.96
CA ILE A 120 19.25 38.38 15.72
C ILE A 120 17.78 38.47 15.28
N ARG A 121 17.02 39.36 15.93
CA ARG A 121 15.59 39.63 15.69
C ARG A 121 15.39 41.06 15.17
N GLY A 122 15.76 41.32 13.92
CA GLY A 122 15.66 42.65 13.31
C GLY A 122 16.63 43.65 13.92
N LEU A 123 16.11 44.71 14.54
CA LEU A 123 16.91 45.79 15.16
C LEU A 123 17.17 45.57 16.66
N ASP A 124 16.70 44.46 17.23
CA ASP A 124 16.89 44.12 18.63
C ASP A 124 18.35 43.78 18.94
N THR A 125 18.72 43.90 20.23
CA THR A 125 20.04 43.44 20.71
C THR A 125 20.19 41.94 20.43
N PRO A 126 21.31 41.51 19.82
CA PRO A 126 21.56 40.09 19.57
C PRO A 126 21.60 39.26 20.85
N MET A 127 21.00 38.08 20.82
CA MET A 127 21.12 37.07 21.88
C MET A 127 22.30 36.19 21.57
N VAL A 128 23.31 36.15 22.44
CA VAL A 128 24.57 35.44 22.18
C VAL A 128 24.85 34.42 23.26
N LEU A 129 24.97 33.16 22.86
CA LEU A 129 25.40 32.06 23.70
C LEU A 129 26.85 31.70 23.40
N LEU A 130 27.70 31.73 24.43
CA LEU A 130 29.09 31.30 24.35
C LEU A 130 29.21 29.85 24.85
N LEU A 131 29.91 29.01 24.07
CA LEU A 131 30.09 27.58 24.36
C LEU A 131 31.55 27.30 24.72
N GLY A 132 31.75 26.78 25.93
CA GLY A 132 33.05 26.55 26.56
C GLY A 132 33.48 25.09 26.54
N ASP A 133 34.41 24.78 27.45
CA ASP A 133 35.03 23.47 27.54
C ASP A 133 34.06 22.40 28.02
N VAL A 134 34.41 21.15 27.73
CA VAL A 134 33.74 19.99 28.34
C VAL A 134 34.07 19.96 29.83
N ASN A 135 33.08 19.65 30.66
CA ASN A 135 33.27 19.53 32.09
C ASN A 135 34.19 18.32 32.42
N PRO A 136 34.78 18.24 33.63
CA PRO A 136 35.73 17.17 33.97
C PRO A 136 35.18 15.74 33.87
N THR A 137 33.86 15.56 33.93
CA THR A 137 33.22 14.25 33.79
C THR A 137 32.97 13.84 32.34
N GLY A 138 33.18 14.74 31.37
CA GLY A 138 32.91 14.49 29.96
C GLY A 138 31.42 14.49 29.59
N ALA A 139 30.53 14.85 30.52
CA ALA A 139 29.08 14.63 30.39
C ALA A 139 28.29 15.88 29.95
N ALA A 140 28.92 17.06 30.02
CA ALA A 140 28.29 18.34 29.72
C ALA A 140 29.35 19.37 29.30
N HIS A 141 28.90 20.48 28.72
CA HIS A 141 29.74 21.61 28.35
C HIS A 141 29.37 22.84 29.18
N TYR A 142 30.36 23.68 29.49
CA TYR A 142 30.09 24.99 30.07
C TYR A 142 29.51 25.94 29.02
N ALA A 143 28.59 26.80 29.43
CA ALA A 143 28.02 27.84 28.59
C ALA A 143 27.72 29.10 29.41
N VAL A 144 27.65 30.25 28.72
CA VAL A 144 27.24 31.53 29.31
C VAL A 144 26.54 32.40 28.26
N GLU A 145 25.51 33.13 28.68
CA GLU A 145 24.96 34.24 27.90
C GLU A 145 25.95 35.40 27.89
N GLN A 146 26.31 35.91 26.72
CA GLN A 146 27.26 37.01 26.59
C GLN A 146 26.79 38.25 27.35
N GLY A 147 27.70 38.87 28.11
CA GLY A 147 27.40 40.02 28.96
C GLY A 147 26.98 39.64 30.39
N THR A 148 26.65 38.36 30.62
CA THR A 148 26.45 37.81 31.97
C THR A 148 27.72 37.10 32.47
N ARG A 149 27.68 36.65 33.72
CA ARG A 149 28.75 35.83 34.34
C ARG A 149 28.20 34.55 34.95
N GLN A 150 26.95 34.20 34.66
CA GLN A 150 26.31 32.99 35.15
C GLN A 150 26.75 31.81 34.28
N VAL A 151 27.65 30.98 34.80
CA VAL A 151 28.17 29.82 34.08
C VAL A 151 27.29 28.61 34.41
N PHE A 152 26.75 27.97 33.38
CA PHE A 152 25.92 26.79 33.51
C PHE A 152 26.38 25.66 32.60
N LEU A 153 25.86 24.46 32.86
CA LEU A 153 26.08 23.27 32.03
C LEU A 153 24.95 23.08 31.02
N ILE A 154 25.34 22.72 29.81
CA ILE A 154 24.44 22.21 28.76
C ILE A 154 24.84 20.77 28.40
N SER A 155 23.89 19.97 27.93
CA SER A 155 24.18 18.60 27.52
C SER A 155 25.08 18.55 26.28
N THR A 156 25.83 17.46 26.11
CA THR A 156 26.62 17.22 24.89
C THR A 156 25.75 17.23 23.63
N GLN A 157 24.50 16.78 23.72
CA GLN A 157 23.54 16.81 22.61
C GLN A 157 23.18 18.24 22.19
N ILE A 158 22.84 19.11 23.16
CA ILE A 158 22.53 20.52 22.88
C ILE A 158 23.76 21.21 22.29
N ASN A 159 24.94 21.01 22.90
CA ASN A 159 26.19 21.56 22.40
C ASN A 159 26.46 21.11 20.94
N GLY A 160 26.25 19.84 20.59
CA GLY A 160 26.40 19.32 19.23
C GLY A 160 25.36 19.82 18.22
N ASN A 161 24.17 20.20 18.69
CA ASN A 161 23.13 20.81 17.85
C ASN A 161 23.39 22.29 17.59
N LEU A 162 24.00 23.01 18.53
CA LEU A 162 24.34 24.44 18.41
C LEU A 162 25.68 24.65 17.69
N ARG A 163 26.65 23.76 17.90
CA ARG A 163 27.96 23.79 17.23
C ARG A 163 27.86 23.19 15.83
N LYS A 164 27.50 24.02 14.84
CA LYS A 164 27.45 23.62 13.43
C LYS A 164 28.51 24.35 12.60
N THR A 165 29.28 23.59 11.83
CA THR A 165 30.20 24.15 10.84
C THR A 165 29.42 24.65 9.61
N THR A 166 30.05 25.47 8.77
CA THR A 166 29.43 25.91 7.50
C THR A 166 28.96 24.74 6.64
N ASP A 167 29.76 23.68 6.50
CA ASP A 167 29.40 22.47 5.73
C ASP A 167 28.16 21.77 6.31
N ALA A 168 28.09 21.65 7.63
CA ALA A 168 26.97 21.02 8.32
C ALA A 168 25.67 21.82 8.19
N LEU A 169 25.75 23.13 7.95
CA LEU A 169 24.58 24.01 7.77
C LEU A 169 24.04 24.02 6.34
N ARG A 170 24.80 23.56 5.35
CA ARG A 170 24.38 23.58 3.94
C ARG A 170 23.32 22.54 3.65
N ASP A 171 22.31 22.92 2.87
CA ASP A 171 21.33 22.00 2.31
C ASP A 171 22.01 21.02 1.35
N ARG A 172 21.99 19.74 1.71
CA ARG A 172 22.66 18.71 0.91
C ARG A 172 21.82 18.26 -0.28
N ARG A 173 20.55 18.63 -0.38
CA ARG A 173 19.71 18.29 -1.54
C ARG A 173 20.21 19.03 -2.77
N LEU A 174 20.37 18.30 -3.87
CA LEU A 174 20.87 18.86 -5.12
C LEU A 174 19.79 19.57 -5.94
N MET A 175 18.52 19.24 -5.72
CA MET A 175 17.40 19.86 -6.40
C MET A 175 16.14 19.83 -5.53
N ARG A 176 15.15 20.66 -5.89
CA ARG A 176 13.83 20.71 -5.26
C ARG A 176 12.80 20.62 -6.36
N VAL A 177 12.37 19.39 -6.66
CA VAL A 177 11.42 19.08 -7.72
C VAL A 177 10.29 18.28 -7.11
N GLU A 178 9.06 18.73 -7.31
CA GLU A 178 7.88 17.96 -6.92
C GLU A 178 7.66 16.85 -7.95
N GLN A 179 7.40 15.63 -7.48
CA GLN A 179 7.37 14.44 -8.32
C GLN A 179 6.24 14.49 -9.37
N ASP A 180 5.11 15.11 -9.02
CA ASP A 180 3.93 15.26 -9.86
C ASP A 180 4.08 16.32 -10.96
N GLU A 181 5.07 17.20 -10.88
CA GLU A 181 5.42 18.14 -11.95
C GLU A 181 6.21 17.49 -13.09
N VAL A 182 6.75 16.27 -12.87
CA VAL A 182 7.65 15.60 -13.83
C VAL A 182 6.87 14.67 -14.76
N GLU A 183 6.93 14.96 -16.06
CA GLU A 183 6.32 14.14 -17.11
C GLU A 183 7.34 13.57 -18.10
N GLU A 184 8.61 14.01 -18.06
CA GLU A 184 9.67 13.44 -18.88
C GLU A 184 11.00 13.34 -18.13
N ILE A 185 11.68 12.20 -18.30
CA ILE A 185 13.05 11.95 -17.83
C ILE A 185 13.91 11.64 -19.05
N VAL A 186 15.05 12.32 -19.16
CA VAL A 186 16.06 12.08 -20.20
C VAL A 186 17.34 11.65 -19.53
N LEU A 187 17.82 10.44 -19.86
CA LEU A 187 19.09 9.90 -19.39
C LEU A 187 20.05 9.79 -20.58
N GLU A 188 21.22 10.41 -20.48
CA GLU A 188 22.25 10.33 -21.53
C GLU A 188 23.58 9.87 -20.96
N LYS A 189 24.20 8.86 -21.58
CA LYS A 189 25.53 8.37 -21.22
C LYS A 189 26.22 7.73 -22.41
N GLY A 190 27.44 8.15 -22.73
CA GLY A 190 28.26 7.50 -23.77
C GLY A 190 27.57 7.40 -25.15
N GLY A 191 26.76 8.38 -25.52
CA GLY A 191 25.96 8.39 -26.76
C GLY A 191 24.64 7.61 -26.69
N ARG A 192 24.38 6.86 -25.62
CA ARG A 192 23.10 6.21 -25.33
C ARG A 192 22.15 7.25 -24.76
N ARG A 193 20.94 7.33 -25.32
CA ARG A 193 19.87 8.24 -24.88
C ARG A 193 18.61 7.45 -24.58
N VAL A 194 18.15 7.51 -23.34
CA VAL A 194 16.86 6.97 -22.90
C VAL A 194 15.94 8.14 -22.59
N VAL A 195 14.76 8.16 -23.20
CA VAL A 195 13.72 9.14 -22.89
C VAL A 195 12.54 8.37 -22.32
N LEU A 196 12.14 8.70 -21.11
CA LEU A 196 10.95 8.19 -20.45
C LEU A 196 9.93 9.33 -20.42
N ARG A 197 8.73 9.12 -20.96
CA ARG A 197 7.69 10.16 -21.02
C ARG A 197 6.35 9.63 -20.58
N LEU A 198 5.66 10.40 -19.74
CA LEU A 198 4.27 10.16 -19.37
C LEU A 198 3.37 10.61 -20.52
N ASP A 199 2.49 9.72 -20.97
CA ASP A 199 1.51 10.06 -22.00
C ASP A 199 0.25 10.72 -21.39
N PRO A 200 -0.61 11.34 -22.21
CA PRO A 200 -1.85 11.96 -21.73
C PRO A 200 -2.86 10.99 -21.07
N PHE A 201 -2.65 9.68 -21.22
CA PHE A 201 -3.49 8.64 -20.61
C PHE A 201 -2.94 8.18 -19.25
N GLY A 202 -1.82 8.75 -18.80
CA GLY A 202 -1.19 8.41 -17.52
C GLY A 202 -0.25 7.20 -17.59
N THR A 203 0.14 6.76 -18.79
CA THR A 203 1.07 5.63 -18.98
C THR A 203 2.47 6.14 -19.30
N TRP A 204 3.45 5.69 -18.54
CA TRP A 204 4.86 5.95 -18.86
C TRP A 204 5.29 5.14 -20.07
N ARG A 205 6.13 5.72 -20.92
CA ARG A 205 6.68 5.10 -22.11
C ARG A 205 8.17 5.33 -22.19
N VAL A 206 8.89 4.31 -22.65
CA VAL A 206 10.19 4.53 -23.29
C VAL A 206 9.87 5.16 -24.64
N GLU A 207 10.28 6.41 -24.85
CA GLU A 207 10.07 7.20 -26.08
C GLU A 207 11.30 7.13 -27.00
N ALA A 208 12.49 6.92 -26.41
CA ALA A 208 13.73 6.65 -27.13
C ALA A 208 14.53 5.54 -26.42
N PRO A 209 15.13 4.59 -27.16
CA PRO A 209 15.34 4.58 -28.61
C PRO A 209 14.16 4.03 -29.44
N TYR A 210 13.14 3.50 -28.79
CA TYR A 210 11.87 3.06 -29.38
C TYR A 210 10.74 3.67 -28.57
N ARG A 211 9.52 3.67 -29.12
CA ARG A 211 8.30 4.11 -28.44
C ARG A 211 7.54 2.88 -27.95
N LEU A 212 7.64 2.50 -26.68
CA LEU A 212 6.91 1.38 -26.09
C LEU A 212 6.52 1.69 -24.63
N PRO A 213 5.45 1.07 -24.08
CA PRO A 213 5.10 1.23 -22.68
C PRO A 213 6.26 0.90 -21.75
N ALA A 214 6.34 1.61 -20.62
CA ALA A 214 7.36 1.44 -19.61
C ALA A 214 6.79 0.84 -18.32
N GLU A 215 7.61 0.08 -17.60
CA GLU A 215 7.33 -0.34 -16.24
C GLU A 215 7.31 0.89 -15.32
N ARG A 216 6.12 1.26 -14.84
CA ARG A 216 5.91 2.47 -14.05
C ARG A 216 6.86 2.53 -12.85
N ASP A 217 6.96 1.44 -12.10
CA ASP A 217 7.80 1.40 -10.90
C ASP A 217 9.27 1.68 -11.20
N GLU A 218 9.79 1.19 -12.33
CA GLU A 218 11.18 1.45 -12.72
C GLU A 218 11.42 2.90 -13.14
N VAL A 219 10.43 3.52 -13.78
CA VAL A 219 10.48 4.96 -14.11
C VAL A 219 10.43 5.80 -12.83
N ILE A 220 9.52 5.48 -11.90
CA ILE A 220 9.39 6.18 -10.62
C ILE A 220 10.64 6.00 -9.75
N ASN A 221 11.26 4.82 -9.76
CA ASN A 221 12.53 4.58 -9.09
C ASN A 221 13.64 5.47 -9.67
N ALA A 222 13.76 5.55 -11.00
CA ALA A 222 14.75 6.43 -11.64
C ALA A 222 14.49 7.91 -11.32
N LEU A 223 13.23 8.35 -11.34
CA LEU A 223 12.85 9.70 -10.92
C LEU A 223 13.27 9.99 -9.48
N GLY A 224 12.93 9.08 -8.57
CA GLY A 224 13.29 9.16 -7.15
C GLY A 224 14.80 9.24 -6.93
N THR A 225 15.59 8.47 -7.68
CA THR A 225 17.06 8.54 -7.64
C THR A 225 17.59 9.93 -8.04
N ILE A 226 16.94 10.61 -8.99
CA ILE A 226 17.35 11.93 -9.48
C ILE A 226 16.97 13.02 -8.47
N ILE A 227 15.68 13.09 -8.09
CA ILE A 227 15.16 14.20 -7.27
C ILE A 227 15.62 14.13 -5.80
N ASN A 228 15.91 12.93 -5.30
CA ASN A 228 16.42 12.74 -3.93
C ASN A 228 17.95 12.68 -3.85
N ALA A 229 18.66 13.07 -4.92
CA ALA A 229 20.11 13.11 -4.92
C ALA A 229 20.63 14.12 -3.87
N THR A 230 21.56 13.66 -3.03
CA THR A 230 22.17 14.47 -1.97
C THR A 230 23.70 14.49 -2.08
N ALA A 231 24.29 15.65 -1.77
CA ALA A 231 25.73 15.83 -1.72
C ALA A 231 26.33 15.08 -0.52
N ILE A 232 27.33 14.24 -0.79
CA ILE A 232 28.21 13.67 0.23
C ILE A 232 29.23 14.71 0.68
N ALA A 233 29.77 15.51 -0.23
CA ALA A 233 30.65 16.63 0.09
C ALA A 233 30.50 17.76 -0.94
N PHE A 234 30.85 18.97 -0.52
CA PHE A 234 30.99 20.14 -1.39
C PHE A 234 32.47 20.24 -1.79
N ILE A 235 32.77 20.07 -3.08
CA ILE A 235 34.15 19.90 -3.57
C ILE A 235 34.74 21.23 -4.01
N ASP A 236 33.99 22.01 -4.80
CA ASP A 236 34.43 23.32 -5.29
C ASP A 236 33.21 24.21 -5.51
N ASP A 237 33.11 25.31 -4.78
CA ASP A 237 31.97 26.22 -4.87
C ASP A 237 32.05 27.15 -6.09
N ALA A 238 33.23 27.34 -6.68
CA ALA A 238 33.47 28.25 -7.78
C ALA A 238 34.58 27.71 -8.71
N PRO A 239 34.36 26.55 -9.36
CA PRO A 239 35.39 25.88 -10.14
C PRO A 239 35.85 26.74 -11.31
N SER A 240 37.15 26.99 -11.37
CA SER A 240 37.78 27.68 -12.51
C SER A 240 37.77 26.83 -13.78
N SER A 241 37.69 25.50 -13.64
CA SER A 241 37.58 24.54 -14.75
C SER A 241 36.79 23.31 -14.32
N LEU A 242 35.95 22.79 -15.22
CA LEU A 242 35.16 21.57 -15.01
C LEU A 242 35.81 20.30 -15.56
N ALA A 243 36.93 20.43 -16.28
CA ALA A 243 37.56 19.32 -16.99
C ALA A 243 38.11 18.25 -16.04
N GLY A 244 38.75 18.64 -14.93
CA GLY A 244 39.29 17.70 -13.94
C GLY A 244 38.23 16.83 -13.28
N TYR A 245 37.01 17.37 -13.13
CA TYR A 245 35.86 16.67 -12.56
C TYR A 245 35.11 15.83 -13.60
N GLY A 246 35.44 15.92 -14.89
CA GLY A 246 34.67 15.29 -15.96
C GLY A 246 33.28 15.91 -16.14
N LEU A 247 33.10 17.18 -15.76
CA LEU A 247 31.82 17.91 -15.83
C LEU A 247 31.79 18.93 -16.97
N ALA A 248 32.90 19.14 -17.68
CA ALA A 248 32.94 19.93 -18.92
C ALA A 248 32.17 19.22 -20.03
N ASP A 249 32.39 17.90 -20.15
CA ASP A 249 31.60 16.96 -20.94
C ASP A 249 31.17 15.84 -19.99
N PRO A 250 29.98 15.95 -19.34
CA PRO A 250 29.54 15.01 -18.33
C PRO A 250 29.55 13.57 -18.83
N VAL A 251 30.03 12.65 -17.99
CA VAL A 251 29.98 11.19 -18.25
C VAL A 251 28.53 10.74 -18.41
N MET A 252 27.63 11.31 -17.61
CA MET A 252 26.19 11.05 -17.68
C MET A 252 25.40 12.31 -17.34
N THR A 253 24.25 12.51 -17.99
CA THR A 253 23.25 13.51 -17.60
C THR A 253 21.92 12.85 -17.30
N ALA A 254 21.21 13.39 -16.33
CA ALA A 254 19.83 13.05 -16.02
C ALA A 254 19.02 14.35 -15.95
N THR A 255 18.08 14.52 -16.88
CA THR A 255 17.25 15.72 -17.00
C THR A 255 15.80 15.35 -16.72
N VAL A 256 15.13 16.12 -15.86
CA VAL A 256 13.69 16.02 -15.59
C VAL A 256 12.98 17.24 -16.16
N LYS A 257 11.80 17.02 -16.75
CA LYS A 257 11.01 18.06 -17.43
C LYS A 257 9.52 17.94 -17.11
N SER A 258 8.83 19.07 -17.20
CA SER A 258 7.37 19.15 -17.17
C SER A 258 6.73 18.79 -18.50
N GLY A 259 5.41 18.60 -18.51
CA GLY A 259 4.62 18.21 -19.69
C GLY A 259 4.68 19.17 -20.87
N ASP A 260 4.92 20.46 -20.62
CA ASP A 260 5.15 21.47 -21.66
C ASP A 260 6.56 21.41 -22.28
N GLY A 261 7.42 20.52 -21.79
CA GLY A 261 8.80 20.34 -22.22
C GLY A 261 9.80 21.27 -21.53
N SER A 262 9.37 22.11 -20.58
CA SER A 262 10.26 22.96 -19.80
C SER A 262 11.21 22.10 -18.97
N VAL A 263 12.51 22.40 -19.02
CA VAL A 263 13.51 21.72 -18.20
C VAL A 263 13.36 22.20 -16.77
N LEU A 264 12.94 21.31 -15.88
CA LEU A 264 12.88 21.58 -14.45
C LEU A 264 14.30 21.56 -13.90
N HIS A 265 15.02 20.45 -14.08
CA HIS A 265 16.41 20.32 -13.63
C HIS A 265 17.24 19.37 -14.49
N THR A 266 18.55 19.58 -14.48
CA THR A 266 19.53 18.63 -15.01
C THR A 266 20.60 18.34 -13.95
N LEU A 267 20.82 17.06 -13.68
CA LEU A 267 21.95 16.54 -12.91
C LEU A 267 23.03 16.04 -13.87
N SER A 268 24.20 16.65 -13.81
CA SER A 268 25.39 16.24 -14.55
C SER A 268 26.30 15.44 -13.64
N LEU A 269 26.73 14.26 -14.10
CA LEU A 269 27.61 13.35 -13.38
C LEU A 269 28.92 13.19 -14.17
N GLY A 270 30.04 13.43 -13.49
CA GLY A 270 31.38 13.43 -14.06
C GLY A 270 32.18 12.19 -13.69
N ASN A 271 33.47 12.39 -13.41
CA ASN A 271 34.41 11.33 -13.08
C ASN A 271 34.07 10.67 -11.73
N GLU A 272 34.37 9.38 -11.62
CA GLU A 272 34.31 8.62 -10.37
C GLU A 272 35.69 8.58 -9.71
N GLU A 273 35.74 8.90 -8.42
CA GLU A 273 36.96 8.88 -7.61
C GLU A 273 36.64 8.39 -6.19
N MET A 274 37.43 7.42 -5.69
CA MET A 274 37.32 6.88 -4.32
C MET A 274 35.89 6.45 -3.91
N GLY A 275 35.10 5.91 -4.86
CA GLY A 275 33.74 5.44 -4.62
C GLY A 275 32.68 6.55 -4.56
N GLN A 276 33.02 7.77 -5.00
CA GLN A 276 32.12 8.90 -5.18
C GLN A 276 32.18 9.41 -6.62
N VAL A 277 31.13 10.07 -7.08
CA VAL A 277 31.05 10.67 -8.42
C VAL A 277 30.94 12.18 -8.28
N TYR A 278 31.69 12.94 -9.08
CA TYR A 278 31.51 14.38 -9.14
C TYR A 278 30.18 14.73 -9.78
N ALA A 279 29.44 15.68 -9.21
CA ALA A 279 28.13 16.09 -9.69
C ALA A 279 28.01 17.61 -9.78
N MET A 280 27.15 18.08 -10.68
CA MET A 280 26.76 19.49 -10.82
C MET A 280 25.30 19.56 -11.25
N THR A 281 24.58 20.60 -10.84
CA THR A 281 23.17 20.80 -11.18
C THR A 281 23.02 21.96 -12.17
N SER A 282 21.91 22.03 -12.89
CA SER A 282 21.63 23.15 -13.80
C SER A 282 21.46 24.50 -13.10
N GLU A 283 21.16 24.52 -11.80
CA GLU A 283 20.95 25.75 -11.04
C GLU A 283 22.25 26.41 -10.57
N ARG A 284 23.28 25.60 -10.26
CA ARG A 284 24.51 26.06 -9.60
C ARG A 284 25.71 25.40 -10.23
N ARG A 285 26.79 26.18 -10.39
CA ARG A 285 28.06 25.69 -10.93
C ARG A 285 28.97 25.02 -9.91
N ASN A 286 28.53 24.89 -8.66
CA ASN A 286 29.26 24.19 -7.61
C ASN A 286 29.45 22.71 -8.00
N VAL A 287 30.60 22.15 -7.66
CA VAL A 287 30.92 20.74 -7.80
C VAL A 287 30.69 20.07 -6.46
N TYR A 288 29.88 19.02 -6.48
CA TYR A 288 29.60 18.16 -5.34
C TYR A 288 30.22 16.79 -5.58
N SER A 289 30.32 15.99 -4.53
CA SER A 289 30.44 14.54 -4.67
C SER A 289 29.14 13.87 -4.24
N VAL A 290 28.75 12.82 -4.96
CA VAL A 290 27.57 11.99 -4.66
C VAL A 290 27.96 10.51 -4.62
N SER A 291 27.06 9.68 -4.09
CA SER A 291 27.30 8.24 -4.06
C SER A 291 27.35 7.64 -5.46
N THR A 292 28.28 6.72 -5.70
CA THR A 292 28.30 5.87 -6.92
C THR A 292 27.07 4.98 -7.09
N SER A 293 26.17 4.90 -6.10
CA SER A 293 24.87 4.25 -6.32
C SER A 293 24.02 4.96 -7.37
N ILE A 294 24.15 6.28 -7.52
CA ILE A 294 23.33 7.07 -8.45
C ILE A 294 23.58 6.66 -9.90
N THR A 295 24.85 6.52 -10.29
CA THR A 295 25.23 6.06 -11.63
C THR A 295 24.78 4.63 -11.86
N ARG A 296 24.94 3.73 -10.88
CA ARG A 296 24.49 2.33 -10.98
C ARG A 296 22.97 2.18 -11.11
N GLN A 297 22.20 3.07 -10.50
CA GLN A 297 20.73 3.04 -10.55
C GLN A 297 20.19 3.64 -11.86
N LEU A 298 20.83 4.69 -12.39
CA LEU A 298 20.39 5.38 -13.60
C LEU A 298 20.99 4.80 -14.90
N ASP A 299 22.18 4.19 -14.85
CA ASP A 299 22.83 3.56 -16.01
C ASP A 299 22.20 2.20 -16.31
N ARG A 300 20.96 2.21 -16.76
CA ARG A 300 20.18 1.04 -17.14
C ARG A 300 19.92 1.03 -18.64
N GLU A 301 19.97 -0.13 -19.27
CA GLU A 301 19.58 -0.28 -20.67
C GLU A 301 18.11 0.11 -20.89
N PRO A 302 17.71 0.62 -22.08
CA PRO A 302 16.32 1.02 -22.32
C PRO A 302 15.31 -0.11 -22.05
N ASP A 303 15.70 -1.37 -22.29
CA ASP A 303 14.88 -2.56 -22.05
C ASP A 303 14.56 -2.79 -20.56
N PHE A 304 15.37 -2.25 -19.64
CA PHE A 304 15.07 -2.32 -18.21
C PHE A 304 13.78 -1.58 -17.85
N TYR A 305 13.52 -0.48 -18.55
CA TYR A 305 12.32 0.32 -18.33
C TYR A 305 11.13 -0.19 -19.13
N ARG A 306 11.30 -1.10 -20.09
CA ARG A 306 10.23 -1.51 -21.00
C ARG A 306 9.26 -2.46 -20.31
N ARG A 307 7.96 -2.18 -20.42
CA ARG A 307 6.91 -3.07 -19.93
C ARG A 307 6.97 -4.42 -20.64
N LEU A 308 6.97 -5.51 -19.86
CA LEU A 308 7.02 -6.88 -20.41
C LEU A 308 5.65 -7.54 -20.51
N THR A 309 4.65 -7.00 -19.80
CA THR A 309 3.26 -7.46 -19.82
C THR A 309 2.41 -6.59 -20.75
N ALA A 310 1.32 -7.17 -21.25
CA ALA A 310 0.41 -6.48 -22.16
C ALA A 310 -0.30 -5.32 -21.45
N PHE A 311 -0.62 -5.49 -20.17
CA PHE A 311 -1.36 -4.52 -19.36
C PHE A 311 -0.61 -4.25 -18.05
N ASP A 312 -0.76 -3.03 -17.54
CA ASP A 312 -0.23 -2.61 -16.24
C ASP A 312 -1.40 -2.53 -15.25
N PHE A 313 -1.66 -3.58 -14.48
CA PHE A 313 -2.56 -3.56 -13.33
C PHE A 313 -2.29 -4.76 -12.41
N GLN A 314 -2.85 -4.72 -11.20
CA GLN A 314 -2.79 -5.82 -10.23
C GLN A 314 -4.18 -6.40 -10.02
N SER A 315 -4.31 -7.73 -10.07
CA SER A 315 -5.60 -8.44 -10.02
C SER A 315 -6.41 -8.11 -8.76
N TYR A 316 -5.73 -7.95 -7.62
CA TYR A 316 -6.37 -7.66 -6.35
C TYR A 316 -7.00 -6.27 -6.27
N ARG A 317 -6.56 -5.33 -7.12
CA ARG A 317 -7.06 -3.94 -7.24
C ARG A 317 -8.24 -3.79 -8.19
N VAL A 318 -8.78 -4.90 -8.71
CA VAL A 318 -9.94 -4.88 -9.60
C VAL A 318 -11.20 -5.12 -8.78
N PRO A 319 -12.02 -4.09 -8.48
CA PRO A 319 -13.27 -4.26 -7.75
C PRO A 319 -14.44 -4.63 -8.67
N THR A 320 -14.39 -4.27 -9.96
CA THR A 320 -15.43 -4.59 -10.93
C THR A 320 -14.82 -4.92 -12.28
N PHE A 321 -15.39 -5.92 -12.92
CA PHE A 321 -14.96 -6.37 -14.21
C PHE A 321 -16.18 -6.82 -15.02
N SER A 322 -16.24 -6.43 -16.29
CA SER A 322 -17.28 -6.86 -17.21
C SER A 322 -16.68 -7.44 -18.48
N MET A 323 -17.39 -8.40 -19.08
CA MET A 323 -17.01 -8.97 -20.35
C MET A 323 -18.22 -9.25 -21.24
N ASN A 324 -18.02 -9.16 -22.55
CA ASN A 324 -18.96 -9.68 -23.53
C ASN A 324 -18.50 -11.09 -23.98
N ILE A 325 -19.39 -12.07 -23.83
CA ILE A 325 -19.19 -13.45 -24.27
C ILE A 325 -20.30 -13.78 -25.28
N GLY A 326 -19.98 -13.75 -26.57
CA GLY A 326 -21.01 -13.83 -27.61
C GLY A 326 -22.04 -12.70 -27.46
N ASP A 327 -23.32 -13.04 -27.28
CA ASP A 327 -24.38 -12.05 -27.07
C ASP A 327 -24.61 -11.70 -25.59
N GLU A 328 -23.96 -12.39 -24.65
CA GLU A 328 -24.12 -12.17 -23.21
C GLU A 328 -23.18 -11.08 -22.71
N ASN A 329 -23.72 -10.15 -21.92
CA ASN A 329 -22.93 -9.17 -21.18
C ASN A 329 -22.87 -9.56 -19.72
N VAL A 330 -21.67 -9.89 -19.24
CA VAL A 330 -21.43 -10.31 -17.87
C VAL A 330 -20.82 -9.17 -17.08
N THR A 331 -21.35 -8.91 -15.89
CA THR A 331 -20.78 -7.95 -14.94
C THR A 331 -20.51 -8.63 -13.61
N LEU A 332 -19.25 -8.61 -13.18
CA LEU A 332 -18.74 -9.18 -11.94
C LEU A 332 -18.31 -8.06 -11.00
N VAL A 333 -18.77 -8.11 -9.75
CA VAL A 333 -18.45 -7.14 -8.69
C VAL A 333 -17.90 -7.89 -7.49
N LYS A 334 -16.77 -7.42 -6.96
CA LYS A 334 -16.17 -7.93 -5.73
C LYS A 334 -16.88 -7.31 -4.53
N HIS A 335 -17.60 -8.12 -3.76
CA HIS A 335 -18.39 -7.63 -2.61
C HIS A 335 -17.60 -7.64 -1.29
N ALA A 336 -16.64 -8.55 -1.16
CA ALA A 336 -15.70 -8.65 -0.04
C ALA A 336 -14.42 -9.38 -0.51
N PHE A 337 -13.46 -9.64 0.41
CA PHE A 337 -12.26 -10.41 0.09
C PHE A 337 -12.65 -11.77 -0.51
N GLU A 338 -12.33 -11.97 -1.79
CA GLU A 338 -12.63 -13.19 -2.56
C GLU A 338 -14.12 -13.60 -2.56
N ASP A 339 -15.07 -12.65 -2.58
CA ASP A 339 -16.50 -12.93 -2.81
C ASP A 339 -16.99 -12.16 -4.04
N TRP A 340 -16.83 -12.78 -5.21
CA TRP A 340 -17.28 -12.26 -6.49
C TRP A 340 -18.76 -12.56 -6.71
N ARG A 341 -19.49 -11.52 -7.16
CA ARG A 341 -20.89 -11.60 -7.53
C ARG A 341 -21.07 -11.26 -8.99
N MET A 342 -21.80 -12.11 -9.70
CA MET A 342 -22.38 -11.74 -10.98
C MET A 342 -23.62 -10.89 -10.71
N THR A 343 -23.70 -9.74 -11.37
CA THR A 343 -24.84 -8.82 -11.30
C THR A 343 -25.62 -8.77 -12.61
N SER A 344 -25.00 -9.21 -13.71
CA SER A 344 -25.60 -9.35 -15.04
C SER A 344 -24.94 -10.53 -15.76
N PRO A 345 -25.69 -11.32 -16.58
CA PRO A 345 -27.14 -11.24 -16.79
C PRO A 345 -27.95 -11.77 -15.58
N TYR A 346 -27.28 -12.45 -14.65
CA TYR A 346 -27.90 -13.03 -13.47
C TYR A 346 -27.34 -12.42 -12.18
N ALA A 347 -28.19 -12.21 -11.17
CA ALA A 347 -27.78 -11.77 -9.84
C ALA A 347 -27.39 -12.98 -8.96
N LEU A 348 -26.18 -13.50 -9.12
CA LEU A 348 -25.73 -14.78 -8.56
C LEU A 348 -24.31 -14.72 -7.97
N ARG A 349 -23.94 -15.76 -7.23
CA ARG A 349 -22.57 -15.97 -6.75
C ARG A 349 -21.68 -16.47 -7.89
N ALA A 350 -20.51 -15.89 -8.02
CA ALA A 350 -19.55 -16.26 -9.06
C ALA A 350 -18.41 -17.10 -8.48
N ASN A 351 -17.67 -17.78 -9.36
CA ASN A 351 -16.57 -18.64 -8.99
C ASN A 351 -15.32 -17.80 -8.71
N ASP A 352 -15.04 -17.56 -7.43
CA ASP A 352 -13.95 -16.72 -6.97
C ASP A 352 -12.59 -17.18 -7.53
N GLN A 353 -12.32 -18.49 -7.46
CA GLN A 353 -11.07 -19.06 -7.93
C GLN A 353 -10.88 -18.89 -9.44
N PHE A 354 -11.95 -19.06 -10.22
CA PHE A 354 -11.91 -18.91 -11.66
C PHE A 354 -11.66 -17.46 -12.06
N ILE A 355 -12.37 -16.51 -11.45
CA ILE A 355 -12.26 -15.08 -11.76
C ILE A 355 -10.87 -14.57 -11.39
N THR A 356 -10.39 -14.90 -10.18
CA THR A 356 -9.04 -14.52 -9.75
C THR A 356 -7.98 -15.11 -10.68
N ALA A 357 -8.07 -16.41 -11.02
CA ALA A 357 -7.10 -17.03 -11.93
C ALA A 357 -7.11 -16.41 -13.35
N MET A 358 -8.25 -15.89 -13.80
CA MET A 358 -8.36 -15.18 -15.07
C MET A 358 -7.73 -13.79 -14.98
N LEU A 359 -8.01 -13.01 -13.93
CA LEU A 359 -7.38 -11.71 -13.71
C LEU A 359 -5.87 -11.83 -13.53
N ASP A 360 -5.40 -12.84 -12.80
CA ASP A 360 -3.97 -13.14 -12.64
C ASP A 360 -3.32 -13.47 -13.99
N SER A 361 -4.02 -14.21 -14.86
CA SER A 361 -3.54 -14.53 -16.21
C SER A 361 -3.39 -13.28 -17.09
N LEU A 362 -4.28 -12.30 -16.92
CA LEU A 362 -4.21 -11.00 -17.60
C LEU A 362 -3.06 -10.13 -17.04
N GLU A 363 -2.88 -10.11 -15.71
CA GLU A 363 -1.81 -9.37 -15.03
C GLU A 363 -0.43 -9.83 -15.49
N ILE A 364 -0.19 -11.15 -15.55
CA ILE A 364 1.13 -11.70 -15.92
C ILE A 364 1.28 -11.95 -17.43
N MET A 365 0.36 -11.45 -18.25
CA MET A 365 0.30 -11.73 -19.69
C MET A 365 1.50 -11.15 -20.43
N ARG A 366 2.47 -11.99 -20.77
CA ARG A 366 3.72 -11.54 -21.40
C ARG A 366 3.52 -11.22 -22.88
N VAL A 367 4.06 -10.08 -23.29
CA VAL A 367 4.09 -9.68 -24.70
C VAL A 367 5.24 -10.38 -25.41
N ARG A 368 4.94 -10.98 -26.56
CA ARG A 368 5.95 -11.47 -27.49
C ARG A 368 6.35 -10.40 -28.48
N ASP A 369 5.37 -9.84 -29.19
CA ASP A 369 5.57 -8.82 -30.22
C ASP A 369 4.62 -7.63 -30.00
N HIS A 370 5.13 -6.45 -30.34
CA HIS A 370 4.38 -5.18 -30.31
C HIS A 370 4.09 -4.76 -31.76
N ILE A 371 2.82 -4.56 -32.08
CA ILE A 371 2.36 -4.22 -33.42
C ILE A 371 1.66 -2.87 -33.33
N PRO A 372 1.99 -1.86 -34.15
CA PRO A 372 1.30 -0.58 -34.10
C PRO A 372 -0.20 -0.73 -34.36
N ALA A 373 -1.05 -0.13 -33.52
CA ALA A 373 -2.51 -0.18 -33.63
C ALA A 373 -3.06 0.72 -34.76
N THR A 374 -2.53 0.57 -35.97
CA THR A 374 -3.06 1.25 -37.17
C THR A 374 -4.39 0.65 -37.59
N ALA A 375 -5.25 1.41 -38.27
CA ALA A 375 -6.53 0.90 -38.78
C ALA A 375 -6.39 -0.39 -39.61
N ALA A 376 -5.33 -0.51 -40.41
CA ALA A 376 -5.04 -1.70 -41.19
C ALA A 376 -4.74 -2.93 -40.29
N ASN A 377 -3.95 -2.75 -39.23
CA ASN A 377 -3.64 -3.82 -38.28
C ASN A 377 -4.87 -4.15 -37.42
N SER A 378 -5.62 -3.14 -36.98
CA SER A 378 -6.87 -3.36 -36.23
C SER A 378 -7.86 -4.23 -37.00
N ALA A 379 -8.04 -3.97 -38.30
CA ALA A 379 -8.85 -4.82 -39.18
C ALA A 379 -8.23 -6.21 -39.37
N ALA A 380 -6.92 -6.30 -39.63
CA ALA A 380 -6.22 -7.55 -39.91
C ALA A 380 -6.24 -8.54 -38.73
N TYR A 381 -6.25 -8.02 -37.49
CA TYR A 381 -6.23 -8.83 -36.26
C TYR A 381 -7.59 -8.91 -35.57
N GLY A 382 -8.67 -8.51 -36.24
CA GLY A 382 -10.04 -8.74 -35.79
C GLY A 382 -10.56 -7.80 -34.71
N PHE A 383 -10.01 -6.60 -34.55
CA PHE A 383 -10.46 -5.64 -33.55
C PHE A 383 -11.67 -4.81 -33.98
N GLU A 384 -12.08 -4.86 -35.26
CA GLU A 384 -13.37 -4.30 -35.71
C GLU A 384 -14.57 -5.09 -35.16
N GLN A 385 -14.38 -6.39 -34.93
CA GLN A 385 -15.34 -7.30 -34.29
C GLN A 385 -14.56 -8.21 -33.33
N PRO A 386 -14.17 -7.71 -32.15
CA PRO A 386 -13.32 -8.45 -31.23
C PRO A 386 -14.03 -9.74 -30.77
N VAL A 387 -13.25 -10.81 -30.62
CA VAL A 387 -13.71 -12.11 -30.11
C VAL A 387 -14.22 -11.99 -28.68
N ALA A 388 -13.59 -11.13 -27.88
CA ALA A 388 -14.06 -10.75 -26.55
C ALA A 388 -13.71 -9.30 -26.26
N ARG A 389 -14.57 -8.63 -25.49
CA ARG A 389 -14.32 -7.31 -24.93
C ARG A 389 -14.41 -7.41 -23.42
N LEU A 390 -13.38 -6.91 -22.76
CA LEU A 390 -13.23 -6.88 -21.32
C LEU A 390 -13.11 -5.41 -20.87
N SER A 391 -13.70 -5.08 -19.73
CA SER A 391 -13.59 -3.75 -19.13
C SER A 391 -13.42 -3.89 -17.62
N LEU A 392 -12.27 -3.43 -17.11
CA LEU A 392 -11.90 -3.46 -15.70
C LEU A 392 -12.02 -2.06 -15.11
N THR A 393 -12.62 -1.94 -13.93
CA THR A 393 -12.29 -0.82 -13.03
C THR A 393 -11.06 -1.23 -12.21
N ILE A 394 -10.19 -0.27 -11.92
CA ILE A 394 -9.00 -0.48 -11.09
C ILE A 394 -9.02 0.58 -10.00
N ASP A 395 -8.81 0.17 -8.75
CA ASP A 395 -8.72 1.10 -7.63
C ASP A 395 -7.68 2.20 -7.91
N ASP A 396 -7.97 3.44 -7.52
CA ASP A 396 -7.15 4.64 -7.78
C ASP A 396 -6.89 4.98 -9.26
N ARG A 397 -7.63 4.39 -10.21
CA ARG A 397 -7.65 4.83 -11.61
C ARG A 397 -8.99 5.45 -11.98
N VAL A 398 -8.94 6.60 -12.64
CA VAL A 398 -10.14 7.30 -13.12
C VAL A 398 -10.73 6.61 -14.35
N ASN A 399 -9.87 6.13 -15.24
CA ASN A 399 -10.27 5.52 -16.50
C ASN A 399 -10.38 4.00 -16.36
N LEU A 400 -11.35 3.42 -17.07
CA LEU A 400 -11.47 1.97 -17.22
C LEU A 400 -10.30 1.43 -18.05
N GLN A 401 -9.81 0.25 -17.67
CA GLN A 401 -8.93 -0.53 -18.53
C GLN A 401 -9.81 -1.33 -19.48
N GLU A 402 -9.80 -0.98 -20.77
CA GLU A 402 -10.41 -1.81 -21.81
C GLU A 402 -9.41 -2.81 -22.35
N ILE A 403 -9.86 -4.04 -22.59
CA ILE A 403 -9.05 -5.10 -23.19
C ILE A 403 -9.89 -5.73 -24.30
N LEU A 404 -9.43 -5.61 -25.54
CA LEU A 404 -10.01 -6.28 -26.69
C LEU A 404 -9.18 -7.51 -27.01
N VAL A 405 -9.87 -8.62 -27.29
CA VAL A 405 -9.28 -9.86 -27.78
C VAL A 405 -9.61 -9.98 -29.26
N GLY A 406 -8.57 -10.03 -30.09
CA GLY A 406 -8.66 -10.19 -31.53
C GLY A 406 -8.66 -11.67 -31.94
N THR A 407 -8.29 -11.93 -33.19
CA THR A 407 -8.17 -13.29 -33.72
C THR A 407 -6.93 -14.01 -33.21
N ASP A 408 -6.95 -15.34 -33.27
CA ASP A 408 -5.73 -16.12 -33.16
C ASP A 408 -4.87 -16.00 -34.42
N SER A 409 -3.57 -16.16 -34.25
CA SER A 409 -2.62 -16.41 -35.33
C SER A 409 -2.98 -17.67 -36.11
N GLY A 410 -2.62 -17.74 -37.39
CA GLY A 410 -3.00 -18.86 -38.27
C GLY A 410 -2.48 -20.24 -37.83
N ASP A 411 -1.45 -20.29 -36.99
CA ASP A 411 -0.91 -21.53 -36.38
C ASP A 411 -1.49 -21.82 -34.97
N GLY A 412 -2.32 -20.92 -34.43
CA GLY A 412 -2.95 -21.03 -33.12
C GLY A 412 -2.00 -20.88 -31.93
N LEU A 413 -0.77 -20.40 -32.15
CA LEU A 413 0.22 -20.23 -31.07
C LEU A 413 0.06 -18.91 -30.31
N TYR A 414 -0.42 -17.88 -31.01
CA TYR A 414 -0.63 -16.54 -30.45
C TYR A 414 -2.06 -16.07 -30.61
N THR A 415 -2.48 -15.21 -29.70
CA THR A 415 -3.68 -14.38 -29.82
C THR A 415 -3.27 -12.92 -29.76
N TYR A 416 -3.99 -12.06 -30.48
CA TYR A 416 -3.74 -10.61 -30.45
C TYR A 416 -4.66 -9.95 -29.43
N VAL A 417 -4.12 -9.08 -28.57
CA VAL A 417 -4.89 -8.29 -27.61
C VAL A 417 -4.49 -6.82 -27.68
N MET A 418 -5.38 -5.90 -27.30
CA MET A 418 -5.04 -4.48 -27.19
C MET A 418 -5.89 -3.76 -26.15
N ASP A 419 -5.36 -2.66 -25.61
CA ASP A 419 -6.16 -1.60 -25.00
C ASP A 419 -6.40 -0.50 -26.05
N PRO A 420 -7.64 -0.14 -26.38
CA PRO A 420 -7.96 1.00 -27.25
C PRO A 420 -7.35 2.35 -26.84
N ALA A 421 -6.99 2.53 -25.57
CA ALA A 421 -6.29 3.72 -25.09
C ALA A 421 -4.78 3.70 -25.41
N GLU A 422 -4.24 2.56 -25.84
CA GLU A 422 -2.82 2.39 -26.16
C GLU A 422 -2.58 2.32 -27.68
N GLU A 423 -1.35 2.63 -28.10
CA GLU A 423 -0.94 2.67 -29.52
C GLU A 423 -0.52 1.29 -30.07
N TRP A 424 -0.68 0.21 -29.29
CA TRP A 424 -0.11 -1.09 -29.57
C TRP A 424 -1.13 -2.22 -29.49
N ILE A 425 -0.99 -3.14 -30.43
CA ILE A 425 -1.54 -4.49 -30.41
C ILE A 425 -0.44 -5.41 -29.92
N TYR A 426 -0.75 -6.27 -28.97
CA TYR A 426 0.16 -7.22 -28.36
C TYR A 426 -0.11 -8.62 -28.89
N ALA A 427 0.91 -9.27 -29.44
CA ALA A 427 0.87 -10.71 -29.66
C ALA A 427 1.25 -11.42 -28.36
N VAL A 428 0.35 -12.24 -27.83
CA VAL A 428 0.53 -12.98 -26.58
C VAL A 428 0.34 -14.46 -26.83
N ASP A 429 0.86 -15.32 -25.94
CA ASP A 429 0.66 -16.76 -26.06
C ASP A 429 -0.84 -17.09 -25.97
N ALA A 430 -1.36 -17.88 -26.91
CA ALA A 430 -2.79 -18.22 -26.95
C ALA A 430 -3.25 -18.96 -25.67
N THR A 431 -2.34 -19.59 -24.94
CA THR A 431 -2.64 -20.23 -23.65
C THR A 431 -3.03 -19.23 -22.56
N SER A 432 -2.62 -17.96 -22.65
CA SER A 432 -2.96 -16.89 -21.69
C SER A 432 -4.46 -16.59 -21.63
N LEU A 433 -5.23 -16.98 -22.66
CA LEU A 433 -6.67 -16.75 -22.76
C LEU A 433 -7.50 -18.04 -22.71
N ARG A 434 -6.88 -19.21 -22.48
CA ARG A 434 -7.61 -20.50 -22.36
C ARG A 434 -8.63 -20.56 -21.22
N ARG A 435 -8.52 -19.64 -20.26
CA ARG A 435 -9.44 -19.52 -19.12
C ARG A 435 -10.61 -18.58 -19.39
N MET A 436 -10.79 -18.09 -20.62
CA MET A 436 -11.98 -17.33 -20.95
C MET A 436 -13.21 -18.25 -20.94
N PRO A 437 -14.29 -17.88 -20.22
CA PRO A 437 -15.51 -18.67 -20.16
C PRO A 437 -16.23 -18.67 -21.52
N GLY A 438 -16.86 -19.80 -21.87
CA GLY A 438 -17.67 -19.91 -23.09
C GLY A 438 -19.06 -19.31 -22.95
N SER A 439 -19.53 -19.09 -21.72
CA SER A 439 -20.85 -18.52 -21.41
C SER A 439 -20.88 -17.93 -19.99
N ALA A 440 -21.86 -17.07 -19.70
CA ALA A 440 -22.04 -16.48 -18.37
C ALA A 440 -22.23 -17.54 -17.27
N ILE A 441 -22.88 -18.66 -17.58
CA ILE A 441 -23.19 -19.69 -16.59
C ILE A 441 -21.94 -20.42 -16.05
N GLU A 442 -20.86 -20.49 -16.84
CA GLU A 442 -19.58 -21.11 -16.43
C GLU A 442 -18.87 -20.31 -15.32
N LEU A 443 -19.17 -19.02 -15.19
CA LEU A 443 -18.61 -18.16 -14.15
C LEU A 443 -19.28 -18.32 -12.78
N ARG A 444 -20.30 -19.17 -12.65
CA ARG A 444 -21.06 -19.35 -11.41
C ARG A 444 -20.27 -20.18 -10.38
N ASP A 445 -20.49 -19.89 -9.09
CA ASP A 445 -20.00 -20.76 -8.01
C ASP A 445 -20.59 -22.18 -8.15
N ASN A 446 -19.72 -23.18 -8.24
CA ASN A 446 -20.11 -24.59 -8.34
C ASN A 446 -20.68 -25.11 -7.02
N LYS A 447 -20.43 -24.45 -5.89
CA LYS A 447 -20.96 -24.86 -4.59
C LYS A 447 -22.45 -24.52 -4.50
N ILE A 448 -23.28 -25.55 -4.30
CA ILE A 448 -24.74 -25.41 -4.34
C ILE A 448 -25.29 -24.71 -3.09
N LEU A 449 -24.74 -25.04 -1.91
CA LEU A 449 -25.15 -24.46 -0.63
C LEU A 449 -23.95 -23.81 0.06
N ARG A 450 -24.09 -22.58 0.56
CA ARG A 450 -23.14 -21.98 1.51
C ARG A 450 -23.84 -21.66 2.81
N PHE A 451 -23.35 -22.29 3.87
CA PHE A 451 -23.79 -22.09 5.24
C PHE A 451 -22.65 -22.52 6.15
N LYS A 452 -22.69 -22.12 7.42
CA LYS A 452 -21.76 -22.63 8.42
C LYS A 452 -22.51 -23.60 9.31
N GLY A 453 -22.05 -24.86 9.37
CA GLY A 453 -22.73 -25.93 10.12
C GLY A 453 -23.00 -25.56 11.60
N TYR A 454 -22.11 -24.79 12.23
CA TYR A 454 -22.28 -24.34 13.61
C TYR A 454 -23.33 -23.22 13.78
N GLU A 455 -23.74 -22.55 12.70
CA GLU A 455 -24.81 -21.55 12.68
C GLU A 455 -26.18 -22.19 12.46
N VAL A 456 -26.24 -23.46 12.03
CA VAL A 456 -27.49 -24.19 11.85
C VAL A 456 -28.16 -24.48 13.20
N HIS A 457 -29.45 -24.17 13.32
CA HIS A 457 -30.27 -24.49 14.49
C HIS A 457 -31.51 -25.32 14.17
N MET A 458 -31.87 -25.49 12.90
CA MET A 458 -32.90 -26.42 12.46
C MET A 458 -32.47 -27.10 11.16
N PHE A 459 -32.69 -28.41 11.08
CA PHE A 459 -32.51 -29.18 9.87
C PHE A 459 -33.73 -30.08 9.65
N GLU A 460 -34.24 -30.08 8.44
CA GLU A 460 -35.43 -30.82 8.05
C GLU A 460 -35.18 -31.53 6.71
N VAL A 461 -35.60 -32.80 6.66
CA VAL A 461 -35.58 -33.64 5.46
C VAL A 461 -37.01 -34.09 5.21
N VAL A 462 -37.53 -33.76 4.03
CA VAL A 462 -38.85 -34.20 3.57
C VAL A 462 -38.67 -35.06 2.34
N THR A 463 -39.23 -36.26 2.38
CA THR A 463 -39.36 -37.17 1.23
C THR A 463 -40.85 -37.45 1.01
N PRO A 464 -41.25 -38.14 -0.07
CA PRO A 464 -42.66 -38.51 -0.27
C PRO A 464 -43.25 -39.34 0.88
N ASP A 465 -42.43 -40.15 1.54
CA ASP A 465 -42.90 -41.13 2.54
C ASP A 465 -42.60 -40.70 3.98
N ASP A 466 -41.49 -39.97 4.20
CA ASP A 466 -40.97 -39.66 5.53
C ASP A 466 -40.65 -38.17 5.72
N ARG A 467 -40.75 -37.71 6.97
CA ARG A 467 -40.30 -36.40 7.42
C ARG A 467 -39.47 -36.50 8.68
N LEU A 468 -38.26 -35.97 8.62
CA LEU A 468 -37.37 -35.79 9.76
C LEU A 468 -37.19 -34.31 10.03
N ARG A 469 -37.36 -33.90 11.28
CA ARG A 469 -37.06 -32.53 11.69
C ARG A 469 -36.30 -32.54 13.00
N VAL A 470 -35.14 -31.91 13.01
CA VAL A 470 -34.31 -31.74 14.21
C VAL A 470 -34.05 -30.27 14.49
N ARG A 471 -33.97 -29.92 15.77
CA ARG A 471 -33.69 -28.57 16.25
C ARG A 471 -32.61 -28.60 17.33
N ARG A 472 -31.64 -27.70 17.22
CA ARG A 472 -30.56 -27.60 18.20
C ARG A 472 -31.07 -27.05 19.51
N ASP A 473 -30.74 -27.71 20.62
CA ASP A 473 -31.14 -27.27 21.96
C ASP A 473 -30.49 -25.91 22.29
N GLN A 474 -31.28 -25.00 22.86
CA GLN A 474 -30.82 -23.65 23.18
C GLN A 474 -29.95 -23.60 24.44
N LYS A 475 -30.14 -24.54 25.37
CA LYS A 475 -29.42 -24.64 26.65
C LYS A 475 -28.20 -25.55 26.54
N GLN A 476 -28.27 -26.63 25.76
CA GLN A 476 -27.22 -27.61 25.55
C GLN A 476 -26.79 -27.61 24.08
N ARG A 477 -25.84 -26.73 23.72
CA ARG A 477 -25.49 -26.39 22.33
C ARG A 477 -25.00 -27.54 21.43
N VAL A 478 -24.66 -28.70 22.01
CA VAL A 478 -24.21 -29.90 21.29
C VAL A 478 -25.36 -30.90 21.08
N VAL A 479 -26.48 -30.70 21.77
CA VAL A 479 -27.64 -31.59 21.72
C VAL A 479 -28.60 -31.13 20.63
N TRP A 480 -29.00 -32.09 19.80
CA TRP A 480 -30.07 -31.94 18.82
C TRP A 480 -31.31 -32.63 19.36
N LYS A 481 -32.45 -31.99 19.24
CA LYS A 481 -33.76 -32.54 19.60
C LYS A 481 -34.50 -32.94 18.34
N LEU A 482 -35.06 -34.14 18.34
CA LEU A 482 -35.97 -34.60 17.31
C LEU A 482 -37.36 -33.98 17.55
N GLU A 483 -37.93 -33.36 16.52
CA GLU A 483 -39.29 -32.79 16.52
C GLU A 483 -40.27 -33.65 15.73
N GLU A 484 -39.82 -34.24 14.62
CA GLU A 484 -40.58 -35.20 13.80
C GLU A 484 -39.66 -36.36 13.37
N PRO A 485 -40.17 -37.62 13.30
CA PRO A 485 -41.56 -38.01 13.51
C PRO A 485 -41.96 -38.24 14.98
N SER A 486 -40.99 -38.23 15.91
CA SER A 486 -41.21 -38.38 17.35
C SER A 486 -40.38 -37.34 18.13
N THR A 487 -40.64 -37.20 19.43
CA THR A 487 -39.89 -36.29 20.30
C THR A 487 -38.80 -37.04 21.06
N GLY A 488 -37.57 -36.51 21.05
CA GLY A 488 -36.42 -37.16 21.69
C GLY A 488 -35.09 -36.45 21.44
N ASP A 489 -33.99 -37.10 21.82
CA ASP A 489 -32.64 -36.67 21.47
C ASP A 489 -32.28 -37.25 20.10
N ALA A 490 -31.86 -36.38 19.18
CA ALA A 490 -31.36 -36.77 17.87
C ALA A 490 -29.86 -37.05 17.92
N ASP A 491 -29.40 -38.03 17.14
CA ASP A 491 -27.97 -38.35 17.04
C ASP A 491 -27.19 -37.18 16.41
N ALA A 492 -26.45 -36.44 17.23
CA ALA A 492 -25.72 -35.25 16.83
C ALA A 492 -24.63 -35.55 15.77
N ILE A 493 -24.08 -36.78 15.77
CA ILE A 493 -23.07 -37.20 14.80
C ILE A 493 -23.70 -37.30 13.40
N SER A 494 -24.85 -37.95 13.28
CA SER A 494 -25.61 -38.09 12.04
C SER A 494 -26.03 -36.73 11.48
N VAL A 495 -26.51 -35.82 12.35
CA VAL A 495 -26.83 -34.44 11.94
C VAL A 495 -25.60 -33.70 11.43
N GLY A 496 -24.46 -33.81 12.12
CA GLY A 496 -23.20 -33.20 11.69
C GLY A 496 -22.67 -33.77 10.36
N ARG A 497 -22.84 -35.08 10.12
CA ARG A 497 -22.50 -35.70 8.83
C ARG A 497 -23.41 -35.17 7.71
N ALA A 498 -24.69 -34.97 7.96
CA ALA A 498 -25.60 -34.40 6.96
C ALA A 498 -25.15 -33.00 6.53
N PHE A 499 -24.67 -32.17 7.47
CA PHE A 499 -24.09 -30.87 7.14
C PHE A 499 -22.81 -30.99 6.32
N SER A 500 -21.97 -31.98 6.62
CA SER A 500 -20.73 -32.23 5.86
C SER A 500 -21.04 -32.66 4.42
N GLU A 501 -22.06 -33.49 4.22
CA GLU A 501 -22.54 -33.90 2.90
C GLU A 501 -23.09 -32.72 2.10
N LEU A 502 -23.94 -31.89 2.73
CA LEU A 502 -24.53 -30.71 2.10
C LEU A 502 -23.49 -29.64 1.76
N ASP A 503 -22.50 -29.44 2.63
CA ASP A 503 -21.40 -28.50 2.40
C ASP A 503 -20.44 -28.96 1.28
N SER A 504 -20.37 -30.27 1.04
CA SER A 504 -19.57 -30.89 -0.02
C SER A 504 -20.33 -31.05 -1.34
N LEU A 505 -21.53 -30.47 -1.46
CA LEU A 505 -22.35 -30.59 -2.65
C LEU A 505 -21.95 -29.55 -3.72
N TYR A 506 -21.39 -30.04 -4.81
CA TYR A 506 -21.00 -29.26 -5.98
C TYR A 506 -21.84 -29.63 -7.20
N SER A 507 -22.09 -28.63 -8.03
CA SER A 507 -22.69 -28.76 -9.35
C SER A 507 -21.69 -29.45 -10.29
N GLU A 508 -22.10 -30.56 -10.90
CA GLU A 508 -21.35 -31.24 -11.97
C GLU A 508 -21.59 -30.55 -13.32
N ALA A 509 -22.80 -29.99 -13.50
CA ALA A 509 -23.16 -29.17 -14.65
C ALA A 509 -24.32 -28.23 -14.30
N PHE A 510 -24.32 -27.04 -14.87
CA PHE A 510 -25.47 -26.13 -14.81
C PHE A 510 -26.41 -26.42 -15.98
N VAL A 511 -27.70 -26.58 -15.69
CA VAL A 511 -28.71 -26.98 -16.68
C VAL A 511 -29.43 -25.75 -17.24
N THR A 512 -29.87 -24.86 -16.36
CA THR A 512 -30.52 -23.61 -16.74
C THR A 512 -30.47 -22.61 -15.58
N ALA A 513 -30.50 -21.32 -15.92
CA ALA A 513 -30.70 -20.20 -14.99
C ALA A 513 -31.95 -19.38 -15.30
N ASP A 514 -32.81 -19.88 -16.18
CA ASP A 514 -34.08 -19.25 -16.54
C ASP A 514 -35.07 -19.33 -15.37
N PRO A 515 -35.53 -18.18 -14.80
CA PRO A 515 -36.52 -18.18 -13.73
C PRO A 515 -37.88 -18.77 -14.15
N GLU A 516 -38.16 -18.86 -15.45
CA GLU A 516 -39.40 -19.41 -16.01
C GLU A 516 -39.28 -20.88 -16.45
N ALA A 517 -38.14 -21.53 -16.16
CA ALA A 517 -37.93 -22.93 -16.52
C ALA A 517 -39.01 -23.87 -15.93
N ASP A 518 -39.54 -24.78 -16.74
CA ASP A 518 -40.53 -25.76 -16.31
C ASP A 518 -39.92 -26.78 -15.33
N LEU A 519 -40.21 -26.60 -14.04
CA LEU A 519 -39.67 -27.45 -12.97
C LEU A 519 -40.15 -28.91 -13.06
N ALA A 520 -41.27 -29.19 -13.72
CA ALA A 520 -41.76 -30.56 -13.90
C ALA A 520 -40.81 -31.38 -14.79
N THR A 521 -40.16 -30.74 -15.76
CA THR A 521 -39.16 -31.38 -16.63
C THR A 521 -37.97 -31.96 -15.83
N PHE A 522 -37.69 -31.40 -14.66
CA PHE A 522 -36.61 -31.84 -13.78
C PHE A 522 -37.11 -32.67 -12.59
N GLY A 523 -38.43 -32.81 -12.41
CA GLY A 523 -39.05 -33.39 -11.21
C GLY A 523 -38.87 -32.52 -9.95
N LEU A 524 -38.66 -31.21 -10.11
CA LEU A 524 -38.47 -30.25 -9.01
C LEU A 524 -39.79 -29.62 -8.53
N ASP A 525 -40.87 -29.78 -9.29
CA ASP A 525 -42.24 -29.45 -8.87
C ASP A 525 -42.76 -30.42 -7.80
N ARG A 526 -42.32 -31.69 -7.87
CA ARG A 526 -42.56 -32.77 -6.91
C ARG A 526 -41.23 -33.44 -6.55
N PRO A 527 -40.40 -32.77 -5.73
CA PRO A 527 -39.06 -33.23 -5.42
C PRO A 527 -39.09 -34.59 -4.72
N VAL A 528 -38.14 -35.46 -5.06
CA VAL A 528 -37.93 -36.74 -4.37
C VAL A 528 -37.36 -36.54 -2.96
N MET A 529 -36.75 -35.38 -2.71
CA MET A 529 -36.25 -34.95 -1.41
C MET A 529 -36.18 -33.42 -1.33
N GLU A 530 -36.63 -32.84 -0.22
CA GLU A 530 -36.39 -31.45 0.14
C GLU A 530 -35.60 -31.38 1.45
N LEU A 531 -34.49 -30.64 1.42
CA LEU A 531 -33.63 -30.41 2.58
C LEU A 531 -33.75 -28.95 2.99
N THR A 532 -34.12 -28.66 4.23
CA THR A 532 -34.25 -27.29 4.75
C THR A 532 -33.34 -27.07 5.95
N LEU A 533 -32.57 -26.00 5.93
CA LEU A 533 -31.75 -25.49 7.03
C LEU A 533 -32.33 -24.15 7.51
N GLN A 534 -32.42 -23.95 8.82
CA GLN A 534 -32.45 -22.60 9.40
C GLN A 534 -31.10 -22.30 10.02
N VAL A 535 -30.52 -21.18 9.61
CA VAL A 535 -29.21 -20.68 10.06
C VAL A 535 -29.34 -19.28 10.65
N GLY A 536 -28.43 -18.89 11.54
CA GLY A 536 -28.43 -17.57 12.17
C GLY A 536 -29.36 -17.48 13.38
N GLY A 537 -29.93 -16.30 13.63
CA GLY A 537 -30.83 -16.05 14.77
C GLY A 537 -30.13 -15.99 16.14
N ARG A 538 -28.79 -15.85 16.17
CA ARG A 538 -27.96 -15.66 17.36
C ARG A 538 -26.92 -14.57 17.10
N ASP A 539 -26.45 -13.91 18.17
CA ASP A 539 -25.36 -12.93 18.11
C ASP A 539 -25.55 -11.83 17.04
N ASN A 540 -26.80 -11.36 16.88
CA ASN A 540 -27.22 -10.37 15.87
C ASN A 540 -27.10 -10.81 14.39
N VAL A 541 -26.93 -12.11 14.11
CA VAL A 541 -27.00 -12.64 12.74
C VAL A 541 -28.48 -12.85 12.35
N PRO A 542 -28.98 -12.29 11.24
CA PRO A 542 -30.33 -12.52 10.76
C PRO A 542 -30.64 -14.01 10.57
N GLU A 543 -31.87 -14.42 10.86
CA GLU A 543 -32.30 -15.80 10.59
C GLU A 543 -32.56 -15.98 9.09
N GLU A 544 -31.96 -17.02 8.50
CA GLU A 544 -32.11 -17.35 7.09
C GLU A 544 -32.60 -18.80 6.93
N ARG A 545 -33.52 -19.00 5.97
CA ARG A 545 -34.02 -20.32 5.58
C ARG A 545 -33.44 -20.72 4.22
N ILE A 546 -32.68 -21.79 4.19
CA ILE A 546 -32.06 -22.36 3.00
C ILE A 546 -32.76 -23.68 2.69
N SER A 547 -33.37 -23.81 1.50
CA SER A 547 -34.02 -25.05 1.07
C SER A 547 -33.43 -25.55 -0.25
N LEU A 548 -33.04 -26.82 -0.29
CA LEU A 548 -32.57 -27.54 -1.48
C LEU A 548 -33.66 -28.52 -1.93
N LEU A 549 -34.09 -28.39 -3.18
CA LEU A 549 -34.97 -29.33 -3.85
C LEU A 549 -34.13 -30.32 -4.64
N VAL A 550 -34.45 -31.60 -4.51
CA VAL A 550 -33.84 -32.70 -5.27
C VAL A 550 -34.91 -33.33 -6.14
N GLY A 551 -34.70 -33.30 -7.45
CA GLY A 551 -35.63 -33.77 -8.46
C GLY A 551 -35.33 -35.19 -8.93
N SER A 552 -35.73 -35.46 -10.17
CA SER A 552 -35.48 -36.75 -10.82
C SER A 552 -34.00 -36.97 -11.16
N SER A 553 -33.63 -38.24 -11.36
CA SER A 553 -32.33 -38.60 -11.94
C SER A 553 -32.21 -38.14 -13.39
N LEU A 554 -30.99 -37.83 -13.83
CA LEU A 554 -30.72 -37.48 -15.22
C LEU A 554 -31.06 -38.68 -16.13
N PRO A 555 -31.91 -38.51 -17.16
CA PRO A 555 -32.18 -39.60 -18.10
C PRO A 555 -30.90 -40.10 -18.77
N GLY A 556 -30.61 -41.39 -18.63
CA GLY A 556 -29.40 -42.02 -19.17
C GLY A 556 -28.19 -42.04 -18.24
N ASP A 557 -28.24 -41.34 -17.10
CA ASP A 557 -27.20 -41.38 -16.07
C ASP A 557 -27.80 -41.21 -14.67
N GLU A 558 -28.13 -42.33 -14.04
CA GLU A 558 -28.71 -42.35 -12.68
C GLU A 558 -27.73 -41.90 -11.58
N SER A 559 -26.44 -41.71 -11.91
CA SER A 559 -25.46 -41.19 -10.95
C SER A 559 -25.62 -39.69 -10.71
N LEU A 560 -26.43 -39.00 -11.53
CA LEU A 560 -26.72 -37.58 -11.44
C LEU A 560 -28.21 -37.33 -11.17
N VAL A 561 -28.50 -36.28 -10.41
CA VAL A 561 -29.86 -35.81 -10.10
C VAL A 561 -29.95 -34.31 -10.31
N TYR A 562 -31.14 -33.84 -10.70
CA TYR A 562 -31.43 -32.42 -10.74
C TYR A 562 -31.57 -31.85 -9.34
N VAL A 563 -30.95 -30.71 -9.07
CA VAL A 563 -31.04 -30.00 -7.80
C VAL A 563 -31.25 -28.51 -8.02
N LYS A 564 -31.99 -27.87 -7.11
CA LYS A 564 -32.28 -26.43 -7.15
C LYS A 564 -32.46 -25.90 -5.74
N GLN A 565 -31.77 -24.81 -5.40
CA GLN A 565 -32.12 -24.06 -4.19
C GLN A 565 -33.47 -23.37 -4.43
N ARG A 566 -34.41 -23.50 -3.48
CA ARG A 566 -35.81 -23.06 -3.65
C ARG A 566 -35.93 -21.62 -4.15
N ASN A 567 -35.13 -20.70 -3.61
CA ASN A 567 -35.13 -19.27 -3.94
C ASN A 567 -34.12 -18.87 -5.03
N SER A 568 -33.43 -19.83 -5.65
CA SER A 568 -32.52 -19.61 -6.79
C SER A 568 -33.22 -20.03 -8.08
N PRO A 569 -33.09 -19.30 -9.21
CA PRO A 569 -33.62 -19.76 -10.50
C PRO A 569 -32.82 -20.94 -11.08
N VAL A 570 -31.61 -21.19 -10.57
CA VAL A 570 -30.69 -22.16 -11.17
C VAL A 570 -31.01 -23.61 -10.83
N VAL A 571 -31.07 -24.41 -11.89
CA VAL A 571 -31.11 -25.88 -11.85
C VAL A 571 -29.73 -26.41 -12.23
N SER A 572 -29.21 -27.31 -11.40
CA SER A 572 -27.91 -27.97 -11.57
C SER A 572 -28.07 -29.48 -11.56
N LEU A 573 -27.05 -30.17 -12.07
CA LEU A 573 -26.84 -31.60 -11.84
C LEU A 573 -25.86 -31.79 -10.69
N ALA A 574 -26.15 -32.71 -9.78
CA ALA A 574 -25.27 -33.11 -8.70
C ALA A 574 -25.22 -34.64 -8.58
N ARG A 575 -24.14 -35.17 -7.99
CA ARG A 575 -24.02 -36.63 -7.79
C ARG A 575 -25.10 -37.16 -6.86
N ALA A 576 -25.90 -38.12 -7.31
CA ALA A 576 -27.01 -38.72 -6.58
C ALA A 576 -26.63 -39.39 -5.25
N GLY A 577 -25.34 -39.74 -5.06
CA GLY A 577 -24.86 -40.46 -3.88
C GLY A 577 -25.14 -39.79 -2.53
N PHE A 578 -25.32 -38.47 -2.48
CA PHE A 578 -25.68 -37.79 -1.22
C PHE A 578 -27.07 -38.20 -0.73
N ILE A 579 -28.02 -38.53 -1.63
CA ILE A 579 -29.39 -38.90 -1.28
C ILE A 579 -29.40 -40.13 -0.38
N ALA A 580 -28.65 -41.18 -0.78
CA ALA A 580 -28.55 -42.41 0.00
C ALA A 580 -27.91 -42.17 1.37
N ARG A 581 -26.87 -41.34 1.43
CA ARG A 581 -26.18 -40.98 2.68
C ARG A 581 -27.09 -40.18 3.61
N ILE A 582 -27.86 -39.23 3.09
CA ILE A 582 -28.86 -38.48 3.87
C ILE A 582 -29.95 -39.41 4.38
N ASN A 583 -30.49 -40.32 3.57
CA ASN A 583 -31.51 -41.28 4.01
C ASN A 583 -30.98 -42.23 5.11
N GLU A 584 -29.73 -42.70 4.99
CA GLU A 584 -29.10 -43.50 6.04
C GLU A 584 -28.97 -42.71 7.35
N MET A 585 -28.55 -41.44 7.28
CA MET A 585 -28.46 -40.56 8.45
C MET A 585 -29.83 -40.30 9.07
N VAL A 586 -30.86 -40.09 8.26
CA VAL A 586 -32.24 -39.90 8.72
C VAL A 586 -32.71 -41.12 9.52
N ALA A 587 -32.46 -42.33 8.99
CA ALA A 587 -32.83 -43.58 9.65
C ALA A 587 -32.01 -43.87 10.92
N GLN A 588 -30.77 -43.38 11.02
CA GLN A 588 -29.96 -43.47 12.24
C GLN A 588 -30.43 -42.46 13.29
N THR A 589 -30.77 -41.24 12.87
CA THR A 589 -31.21 -40.15 13.75
C THR A 589 -32.55 -40.44 14.43
N SER A 590 -33.45 -41.18 13.78
CA SER A 590 -34.78 -41.52 14.33
C SER A 590 -34.80 -42.75 15.26
N LYS A 591 -33.68 -43.48 15.39
CA LYS A 591 -33.56 -44.71 16.22
C LYS A 591 -32.86 -44.49 17.56
N SER A 592 -32.24 -43.33 17.74
CA SER A 592 -31.66 -42.81 18.98
C SER A 592 -32.76 -42.28 19.89
#